data_AF-A0A9E3C9T8-F1
#
_entry.id   AF-A0A9E3C9T8-F1
#
_cell.length_a   1.000
_cell.length_b   1.000
_cell.length_c   1.000
_cell.angle_alpha   90.00
_cell.angle_beta   90.00
_cell.angle_gamma   90.00
#
_symmetry.space_group_name_H-M   'P 1'
#
loop_
_entity.id
_entity.type
_entity.pdbx_description
1 polymer ?
#
loop_
_entity_poly.entity_id
_entity_poly.type
_entity_poly.pdbx_seq_one_letter_code
_entity_poly.pdbx_strand_id
1 'polypeptide(L)'
;MARRPRKQHAARDERHAAEAETYAKEEAIEIEGTIAETLPNAMFRVDLDGGHQVLAQVSGKIRMNFIKILPGDRVKVSLSPYDLTRGRILYRYK
;
A
#
# COMPACT_ATOMS: atom_id res chain seq x y z
N MET A 1 -29.55 -28.78 19.16
CA MET A 1 -28.19 -28.74 19.72
C MET A 1 -27.38 -27.72 18.94
N ALA A 2 -26.58 -26.94 19.66
CA ALA A 2 -25.64 -25.88 19.27
C ALA A 2 -25.14 -25.92 17.81
N ARG A 3 -24.95 -24.77 17.13
CA ARG A 3 -23.84 -23.83 17.42
C ARG A 3 -24.14 -22.41 16.91
N ARG A 4 -24.19 -21.45 17.84
CA ARG A 4 -23.98 -20.01 17.58
C ARG A 4 -22.46 -19.76 17.45
N PRO A 5 -22.02 -18.55 17.09
CA PRO A 5 -21.62 -18.10 15.76
C PRO A 5 -20.08 -17.95 15.63
N ARG A 6 -19.57 -17.79 14.40
CA ARG A 6 -18.29 -17.09 14.19
C ARG A 6 -18.44 -16.02 13.12
N LYS A 7 -18.68 -14.79 13.60
CA LYS A 7 -18.05 -13.60 13.00
C LYS A 7 -16.58 -13.98 12.74
N GLN A 8 -16.01 -13.64 11.61
CA GLN A 8 -15.38 -12.34 11.47
C GLN A 8 -15.13 -12.02 10.00
N HIS A 9 -15.19 -10.72 9.75
CA HIS A 9 -15.10 -10.02 8.48
C HIS A 9 -13.97 -10.53 7.58
N ALA A 10 -14.30 -10.94 6.35
CA ALA A 10 -13.32 -11.21 5.31
C ALA A 10 -13.96 -11.02 3.93
N ALA A 11 -14.40 -9.80 3.61
CA ALA A 11 -14.95 -9.48 2.28
C ALA A 11 -14.99 -7.96 2.04
N ARG A 12 -13.89 -7.24 2.30
CA ARG A 12 -13.81 -5.78 2.04
C ARG A 12 -12.83 -5.38 0.94
N ASP A 13 -12.07 -6.31 0.37
CA ASP A 13 -11.08 -6.03 -0.68
C ASP A 13 -11.57 -6.29 -2.11
N GLU A 14 -12.83 -6.67 -2.31
CA GLU A 14 -13.38 -6.92 -3.66
C GLU A 14 -13.93 -5.67 -4.36
N ARG A 15 -13.91 -4.48 -3.75
CA ARG A 15 -14.48 -3.26 -4.35
C ARG A 15 -13.52 -2.38 -5.15
N HIS A 16 -12.19 -2.55 -5.03
CA HIS A 16 -11.23 -1.67 -5.72
C HIS A 16 -10.74 -2.18 -7.08
N ALA A 17 -11.23 -3.33 -7.58
CA ALA A 17 -10.84 -3.85 -8.88
C ALA A 17 -11.75 -3.40 -10.05
N ALA A 18 -12.98 -2.97 -9.76
CA ALA A 18 -13.99 -2.68 -10.80
C ALA A 18 -14.06 -1.19 -11.22
N GLU A 19 -13.43 -0.27 -10.48
CA GLU A 19 -13.46 1.17 -10.80
C GLU A 19 -12.15 1.67 -11.45
N ALA A 20 -11.16 0.78 -11.64
CA ALA A 20 -9.85 1.15 -12.21
C ALA A 20 -9.86 1.32 -13.74
N GLU A 21 -10.93 0.96 -14.44
CA GLU A 21 -11.01 1.12 -15.90
C GLU A 21 -11.51 2.51 -16.35
N THR A 22 -12.10 3.33 -15.47
CA THR A 22 -12.67 4.64 -15.87
C THR A 22 -11.77 5.85 -15.57
N TYR A 23 -10.69 5.69 -14.79
CA TYR A 23 -9.77 6.79 -14.44
C TYR A 23 -8.34 6.63 -14.97
N ALA A 24 -8.20 6.06 -16.17
CA ALA A 24 -6.92 5.92 -16.88
C ALA A 24 -6.24 7.25 -17.30
N LYS A 25 -6.63 8.40 -16.73
CA LYS A 25 -6.15 9.74 -17.10
C LYS A 25 -5.75 10.65 -15.95
N GLU A 26 -5.98 10.28 -14.69
CA GLU A 26 -5.42 11.06 -13.60
C GLU A 26 -4.10 10.46 -13.16
N GLU A 27 -3.05 11.20 -13.42
CA GLU A 27 -1.67 10.87 -13.11
C GLU A 27 -1.56 10.51 -11.62
N ALA A 28 -1.24 9.23 -11.36
CA ALA A 28 -0.98 8.78 -10.00
C ALA A 28 0.15 9.62 -9.41
N ILE A 29 -0.06 10.15 -8.20
CA ILE A 29 0.89 11.07 -7.59
C ILE A 29 2.04 10.24 -7.02
N GLU A 30 3.24 10.45 -7.54
CA GLU A 30 4.43 9.78 -7.03
C GLU A 30 5.11 10.65 -5.97
N ILE A 31 5.19 10.13 -4.75
CA ILE A 31 5.78 10.83 -3.60
C ILE A 31 6.89 9.98 -3.01
N GLU A 32 7.93 10.63 -2.52
CA GLU A 32 9.01 10.00 -1.78
C GLU A 32 8.67 9.91 -0.31
N GLY A 33 9.09 8.82 0.32
CA GLY A 33 8.89 8.63 1.74
C GLY A 33 9.88 7.65 2.33
N THR A 34 9.95 7.66 3.64
CA THR A 34 10.81 6.78 4.43
C THR A 34 9.96 5.75 5.15
N ILE A 35 10.42 4.50 5.20
CA ILE A 35 9.68 3.45 5.86
C ILE A 35 9.86 3.57 7.37
N ALA A 36 8.77 3.84 8.07
CA ALA A 36 8.77 3.92 9.52
C ALA A 36 8.75 2.51 10.12
N GLU A 37 7.78 1.67 9.70
CA GLU A 37 7.54 0.37 10.32
C GLU A 37 7.04 -0.66 9.31
N THR A 38 7.34 -1.93 9.58
CA THR A 38 6.86 -3.08 8.81
C THR A 38 5.69 -3.74 9.53
N LEU A 39 4.59 -3.97 8.82
CA LEU A 39 3.39 -4.61 9.35
C LEU A 39 3.27 -6.04 8.79
N PRO A 40 2.64 -6.97 9.55
CA PRO A 40 2.30 -8.28 9.02
C PRO A 40 1.37 -8.12 7.79
N ASN A 41 1.53 -9.00 6.80
CA ASN A 41 0.87 -8.97 5.47
C ASN A 41 1.53 -8.10 4.39
N ALA A 42 2.84 -7.83 4.49
CA ALA A 42 3.59 -7.03 3.50
C ALA A 42 3.01 -5.63 3.29
N MET A 43 2.39 -5.09 4.33
CA MET A 43 2.04 -3.68 4.45
C MET A 43 3.18 -2.97 5.18
N PHE A 44 3.44 -1.74 4.78
CA PHE A 44 4.49 -0.91 5.32
C PHE A 44 3.89 0.44 5.69
N ARG A 45 4.24 0.96 6.87
CA ARG A 45 3.98 2.37 7.19
C ARG A 45 5.10 3.18 6.55
N VAL A 46 4.71 4.06 5.63
CA VAL A 46 5.63 4.99 5.00
C VAL A 46 5.30 6.37 5.52
N ASP A 47 6.31 7.04 6.06
CA ASP A 47 6.25 8.45 6.38
C ASP A 47 6.62 9.23 5.11
N LEU A 48 5.66 9.96 4.56
CA LEU A 48 5.89 10.81 3.40
C LEU A 48 6.64 12.06 3.85
N ASP A 49 7.44 12.66 2.96
CA ASP A 49 8.16 13.91 3.27
C ASP A 49 7.22 15.08 3.66
N GLY A 50 5.92 14.95 3.36
CA GLY A 50 4.86 15.87 3.82
C GLY A 50 4.36 15.63 5.26
N GLY A 51 5.01 14.78 6.06
CA GLY A 51 4.63 14.47 7.44
C GLY A 51 3.35 13.64 7.58
N HIS A 52 2.94 12.96 6.51
CA HIS A 52 1.76 12.11 6.48
C HIS A 52 2.17 10.65 6.45
N GLN A 53 1.59 9.85 7.35
CA GLN A 53 1.83 8.41 7.39
C GLN A 53 0.80 7.69 6.52
N VAL A 54 1.30 6.89 5.58
CA VAL A 54 0.47 6.11 4.66
C VAL A 54 0.71 4.62 4.83
N LEU A 55 -0.34 3.84 4.61
CA LEU A 55 -0.25 2.40 4.52
C LEU A 55 0.02 2.03 3.07
N ALA A 56 1.24 1.54 2.80
CA ALA A 56 1.65 1.16 1.47
C ALA A 56 1.86 -0.36 1.36
N GLN A 57 1.42 -0.93 0.26
CA GLN A 57 1.72 -2.31 -0.10
C GLN A 57 2.83 -2.34 -1.15
N VAL A 58 3.69 -3.35 -1.08
CA VAL A 58 4.69 -3.60 -2.12
C VAL A 58 4.05 -3.92 -3.46
N SER A 59 4.55 -3.30 -4.53
CA SER A 59 4.19 -3.70 -5.88
C SER A 59 4.66 -5.13 -6.17
N GLY A 60 3.96 -5.84 -7.05
CA GLY A 60 4.33 -7.19 -7.48
C GLY A 60 5.76 -7.26 -8.03
N LYS A 61 6.24 -6.18 -8.68
CA LYS A 61 7.63 -6.08 -9.17
C LYS A 61 8.65 -6.23 -8.04
N ILE A 62 8.40 -5.65 -6.87
CA ILE A 62 9.28 -5.77 -5.70
C ILE A 62 9.31 -7.21 -5.18
N ARG A 63 8.17 -7.91 -5.18
CA ARG A 63 8.10 -9.33 -4.80
C ARG A 63 8.88 -10.21 -5.78
N MET A 64 8.80 -9.93 -7.08
CA MET A 64 9.54 -10.67 -8.11
C MET A 64 11.05 -10.44 -8.02
N ASN A 65 11.49 -9.22 -7.72
CA ASN A 65 12.90 -8.87 -7.59
C ASN A 65 13.49 -9.19 -6.20
N PHE A 66 12.72 -9.81 -5.30
CA PHE A 66 13.15 -10.15 -3.94
C PHE A 66 13.78 -8.97 -3.18
N ILE A 67 13.29 -7.75 -3.43
CA ILE A 67 13.82 -6.56 -2.78
C ILE A 67 13.35 -6.57 -1.32
N LYS A 68 14.31 -6.73 -0.40
CA LYS A 68 14.05 -6.64 1.03
C LYS A 68 13.91 -5.18 1.42
N ILE A 69 12.81 -4.89 2.08
CA ILE A 69 12.48 -3.58 2.58
C ILE A 69 12.66 -3.59 4.10
N LEU A 70 13.47 -2.67 4.60
CA LEU A 70 13.76 -2.47 6.01
C LEU A 70 13.23 -1.10 6.47
N PRO A 71 12.91 -0.94 7.76
CA PRO A 71 12.62 0.39 8.31
C PRO A 71 13.85 1.29 8.16
N GLY A 72 13.62 2.55 7.78
CA GLY A 72 14.65 3.52 7.43
C GLY A 72 15.00 3.58 5.94
N ASP A 73 14.48 2.66 5.12
CA ASP A 73 14.69 2.73 3.67
C ASP A 73 13.84 3.84 3.04
N ARG A 74 14.46 4.58 2.11
CA ARG A 74 13.73 5.52 1.24
C ARG A 74 13.09 4.78 0.09
N VAL A 75 11.81 5.02 -0.11
CA VAL A 75 11.02 4.40 -1.17
C VAL A 75 10.18 5.43 -1.88
N LYS A 76 9.85 5.14 -3.14
CA LYS A 76 8.85 5.91 -3.86
C LYS A 76 7.51 5.20 -3.81
N VAL A 77 6.51 5.96 -3.37
CA VAL A 77 5.14 5.51 -3.22
C VAL A 77 4.30 6.23 -4.27
N SER A 78 3.52 5.45 -5.01
CA SER A 78 2.46 5.97 -5.85
C SER A 78 1.17 5.98 -5.04
N LEU A 79 0.58 7.17 -4.91
CA LEU A 79 -0.70 7.39 -4.26
C LEU A 79 -1.76 7.63 -5.33
N SER A 80 -2.97 7.15 -5.06
CA SER A 80 -4.11 7.53 -5.88
C SER A 80 -4.53 8.96 -5.50
N PRO A 81 -4.84 9.83 -6.46
CA PRO A 81 -5.24 11.21 -6.19
C PRO A 81 -6.52 11.32 -5.34
N TYR A 82 -7.31 10.25 -5.30
CA TYR A 82 -8.52 10.13 -4.50
C TYR A 82 -8.28 9.72 -3.05
N ASP A 83 -7.24 8.93 -2.81
CA ASP A 83 -6.98 8.31 -1.51
C ASP A 83 -5.49 8.44 -1.16
N LEU A 84 -5.15 9.51 -0.47
CA LEU A 84 -3.80 9.78 0.04
C LEU A 84 -3.39 8.85 1.20
N THR A 85 -4.30 8.04 1.72
CA THR A 85 -4.04 7.15 2.88
C THR A 85 -3.45 5.79 2.48
N ARG A 86 -3.63 5.39 1.22
CA ARG A 86 -3.20 4.10 0.68
C ARG A 86 -2.25 4.31 -0.49
N GLY A 87 -1.14 3.58 -0.46
CA GLY A 87 -0.11 3.71 -1.48
C GLY A 87 0.40 2.38 -2.03
N ARG A 88 1.06 2.46 -3.17
CA ARG A 88 1.81 1.34 -3.75
C ARG A 88 3.28 1.70 -3.83
N ILE A 89 4.13 0.86 -3.24
CA ILE A 89 5.58 1.05 -3.31
C ILE A 89 6.06 0.60 -4.69
N LEU A 90 6.58 1.53 -5.48
CA LEU A 90 7.10 1.27 -6.83
C LEU A 90 8.55 0.80 -6.77
N TYR A 91 9.40 1.54 -6.06
CA TYR A 91 10.82 1.25 -5.98
C TYR A 91 11.45 1.77 -4.69
N ARG A 92 12.61 1.21 -4.36
CA ARG A 92 13.47 1.64 -3.25
C ARG A 92 14.67 2.40 -3.82
N TYR A 93 14.99 3.55 -3.22
CA TYR A 93 16.24 4.25 -3.52
C TYR A 93 17.40 3.55 -2.80
N LYS A 94 18.54 3.46 -3.48
CA LYS A 94 19.73 2.79 -2.97
C LYS A 94 20.55 3.71 -2.06
#